data_AF-A0AAV5M7K8-F1
#
_entry.id   AF-A0AAV5M7K8-F1
#
_cell.length_a   1.000
_cell.length_b   1.000
_cell.length_c   1.000
_cell.angle_alpha   90.00
_cell.angle_beta   90.00
_cell.angle_gamma   90.00
#
_symmetry.space_group_name_H-M   'P 1'
#
loop_
_entity.id
_entity.type
_entity.pdbx_description
1 polymer ?
#
loop_
_entity_poly.entity_id
_entity_poly.type
_entity_poly.pdbx_seq_one_letter_code
_entity_poly.pdbx_strand_id
1 'polypeptide(L)'
;MGGSVKDVQSKGELDDLRQSGAPVILHFWASWCEASKHMDTVFSHLSTDFPHAHFLRVEAEEQPEISETYTVSAVPYFVFFKDGKVVDKLEGADPSGLANKVAKVAGSINPGEPAAPASLGMAAGPTILESVKELAKENGSSQMGNQVQLGLSDAQKKQLQQLIDSHPVMLFMKGSPEEPKCGFSKKVVGILKDEKVKFGTFDILLDNEVREGLKKFSNWPTFPQLYCKGELLGGCDIAIAMHESGELKEVFRDHGVDATGTKAGTGGISESTGLSATLISRLESLINSSPVMLFMKGKPDETKCGFSHKVVEILTEEKVDFGSFDILSDDEVRQGLKVYSNWSSFPQLYIRGELIGGSDIVLEMQKSGELKRVLTEKGIIKKESLEDRLKNLITSSSVMLFMKGTPDAPRCGFSSKVVNALKEEGVDFGYFDILTDEEVRQGLKVFSNWPTFPQLYYKGELIGGCDIVLELRNNGELKATLSE
;
A
#
# COMPACT_ATOMS: atom_id res chain seq x y z
N MET A 1 -0.16 -26.46 22.26
CA MET A 1 -1.10 -26.59 21.14
C MET A 1 -1.22 -25.24 20.45
N GLY A 2 -0.33 -24.94 19.51
CA GLY A 2 -0.46 -23.72 18.70
C GLY A 2 0.09 -24.00 17.31
N GLY A 3 -0.51 -23.34 16.32
CA GLY A 3 -0.55 -23.80 14.93
C GLY A 3 -1.96 -23.95 14.34
N SER A 4 -3.02 -23.61 15.09
CA SER A 4 -4.41 -23.75 14.63
C SER A 4 -5.27 -22.58 15.08
N VAL A 5 -6.15 -22.11 14.20
CA VAL A 5 -7.22 -21.16 14.52
C VAL A 5 -8.31 -21.85 15.33
N LYS A 6 -8.80 -21.20 16.39
CA LYS A 6 -9.86 -21.73 17.25
C LYS A 6 -11.03 -20.76 17.37
N ASP A 7 -12.25 -21.23 17.13
CA ASP A 7 -13.46 -20.47 17.42
C ASP A 7 -13.75 -20.45 18.92
N VAL A 8 -14.02 -19.27 19.44
CA VAL A 8 -14.34 -18.99 20.84
C VAL A 8 -15.86 -18.95 20.99
N GLN A 9 -16.37 -19.76 21.92
CA GLN A 9 -17.80 -19.96 22.11
C GLN A 9 -18.36 -19.26 23.36
N SER A 10 -17.48 -18.70 24.21
CA SER A 10 -17.88 -17.96 25.40
C SER A 10 -16.81 -16.99 25.89
N LYS A 11 -17.22 -16.00 26.68
CA LYS A 11 -16.32 -15.01 27.29
C LYS A 11 -15.34 -15.64 28.30
N GLY A 12 -15.80 -16.63 29.09
CA GLY A 12 -14.93 -17.33 30.04
C GLY A 12 -13.78 -18.05 29.34
N GLU A 13 -14.06 -18.69 28.20
CA GLU A 13 -13.04 -19.33 27.37
C GLU A 13 -12.01 -18.31 26.81
N LEU A 14 -12.47 -17.14 26.39
CA LEU A 14 -11.59 -16.07 25.94
C LEU A 14 -10.68 -15.56 27.07
N ASP A 15 -11.24 -15.34 28.25
CA ASP A 15 -10.51 -14.81 29.40
C ASP A 15 -9.45 -15.79 29.91
N ASP A 16 -9.73 -17.09 29.91
CA ASP A 16 -8.76 -18.14 30.25
C ASP A 16 -7.57 -18.16 29.26
N LEU A 17 -7.86 -18.07 27.96
CA LEU A 17 -6.82 -18.07 26.91
C LEU A 17 -5.95 -16.81 26.95
N ARG A 18 -6.52 -15.67 27.36
CA ARG A 18 -5.78 -14.41 27.54
C ARG A 18 -4.85 -14.43 28.75
N GLN A 19 -5.15 -15.23 29.77
CA GLN A 19 -4.33 -15.36 30.98
C GLN A 19 -3.15 -16.34 30.82
N SER A 20 -3.03 -17.00 29.66
CA SER A 20 -1.95 -17.95 29.35
C SER A 20 -0.56 -17.31 29.25
N GLY A 21 -0.47 -15.98 29.14
CA GLY A 21 0.79 -15.25 28.95
C GLY A 21 1.34 -15.30 27.52
N ALA A 22 0.77 -16.14 26.64
CA ALA A 22 1.08 -16.14 25.22
C ALA A 22 0.40 -14.96 24.50
N PRO A 23 0.96 -14.47 23.39
CA PRO A 23 0.28 -13.50 22.54
C PRO A 23 -1.05 -14.07 22.03
N VAL A 24 -2.11 -13.26 22.06
CA VAL A 24 -3.44 -13.67 21.56
C VAL A 24 -3.86 -12.71 20.45
N ILE A 25 -4.33 -13.26 19.33
CA ILE A 25 -4.87 -12.51 18.21
C ILE A 25 -6.31 -12.97 18.02
N LEU A 26 -7.24 -12.03 18.11
CA LEU A 26 -8.67 -12.27 18.09
C LEU A 26 -9.26 -11.69 16.80
N HIS A 27 -9.95 -12.50 16.00
CA HIS A 27 -10.64 -12.12 14.76
C HIS A 27 -12.15 -12.20 14.95
N PHE A 28 -12.82 -11.06 14.96
CA PHE A 28 -14.27 -10.93 14.89
C PHE A 28 -14.73 -11.02 13.44
N TRP A 29 -15.62 -11.96 13.17
CA TRP A 29 -16.09 -12.28 11.82
C TRP A 29 -17.61 -12.47 11.78
N ALA A 30 -18.19 -12.53 10.58
CA ALA A 30 -19.56 -12.98 10.37
C ALA A 30 -19.66 -13.83 9.09
N SER A 31 -20.52 -14.84 9.11
CA SER A 31 -20.71 -15.80 8.00
C SER A 31 -21.18 -15.16 6.68
N TRP A 32 -21.90 -14.04 6.76
CA TRP A 32 -22.36 -13.26 5.62
C TRP A 32 -21.31 -12.27 5.08
N CYS A 33 -20.20 -12.05 5.78
CA CYS A 33 -19.17 -11.08 5.40
C CYS A 33 -18.08 -11.73 4.55
N GLU A 34 -18.11 -11.51 3.24
CA GLU A 34 -17.10 -12.02 2.29
C GLU A 34 -15.68 -11.54 2.62
N ALA A 35 -15.54 -10.30 3.09
CA ALA A 35 -14.26 -9.76 3.53
C ALA A 35 -13.69 -10.55 4.73
N SER A 36 -14.56 -11.06 5.62
CA SER A 36 -14.12 -11.91 6.74
C SER A 36 -13.64 -13.28 6.26
N LYS A 37 -14.34 -13.89 5.27
CA LYS A 37 -13.91 -15.16 4.64
C LYS A 37 -12.54 -15.03 3.97
N HIS A 38 -12.28 -13.88 3.34
CA HIS A 38 -10.97 -13.60 2.76
C HIS A 38 -9.90 -13.54 3.86
N MET A 39 -10.18 -12.81 4.94
CA MET A 39 -9.25 -12.68 6.05
C MET A 39 -9.03 -13.99 6.81
N ASP A 40 -10.00 -14.91 6.86
CA ASP A 40 -9.82 -16.23 7.46
C ASP A 40 -8.66 -17.02 6.84
N THR A 41 -8.45 -16.87 5.53
CA THR A 41 -7.35 -17.55 4.82
C THR A 41 -6.00 -17.01 5.29
N VAL A 42 -5.88 -15.69 5.39
CA VAL A 42 -4.67 -15.01 5.87
C VAL A 42 -4.42 -15.35 7.34
N PHE A 43 -5.47 -15.30 8.15
CA PHE A 43 -5.45 -15.60 9.58
C PHE A 43 -5.01 -17.04 9.86
N SER A 44 -5.48 -17.98 9.04
CA SER A 44 -5.09 -19.39 9.13
C SER A 44 -3.61 -19.60 8.82
N HIS A 45 -3.09 -18.98 7.76
CA HIS A 45 -1.65 -19.06 7.43
C HIS A 45 -0.79 -18.47 8.55
N LEU A 46 -1.14 -17.29 9.05
CA LEU A 46 -0.43 -16.66 10.16
C LEU A 46 -0.45 -17.53 11.43
N SER A 47 -1.53 -18.26 11.68
CA SER A 47 -1.58 -19.19 12.82
C SER A 47 -0.57 -20.33 12.73
N THR A 48 -0.20 -20.73 11.51
CA THR A 48 0.83 -21.73 11.24
C THR A 48 2.23 -21.15 11.40
N ASP A 49 2.43 -19.91 10.93
CA ASP A 49 3.71 -19.21 10.99
C ASP A 49 4.10 -18.77 12.41
N PHE A 50 3.10 -18.55 13.28
CA PHE A 50 3.29 -18.12 14.67
C PHE A 50 2.66 -19.11 15.67
N PRO A 51 3.20 -20.35 15.77
CA PRO A 51 2.59 -21.43 16.56
C PRO A 51 2.65 -21.19 18.08
N HIS A 52 3.39 -20.20 18.56
CA HIS A 52 3.45 -19.79 19.97
C HIS A 52 2.41 -18.74 20.34
N ALA A 53 1.66 -18.20 19.38
CA ALA A 53 0.55 -17.30 19.62
C ALA A 53 -0.80 -18.02 19.48
N HIS A 54 -1.82 -17.53 20.18
CA HIS A 54 -3.19 -18.02 20.06
C HIS A 54 -3.95 -17.23 19.00
N PHE A 55 -4.41 -17.91 17.96
CA PHE A 55 -5.27 -17.34 16.92
C PHE A 55 -6.71 -17.75 17.18
N LEU A 56 -7.52 -16.78 17.58
CA LEU A 56 -8.89 -16.99 18.03
C LEU A 56 -9.87 -16.28 17.12
N ARG A 57 -11.01 -16.91 16.87
CA ARG A 57 -12.12 -16.35 16.09
C ARG A 57 -13.36 -16.19 16.96
N VAL A 58 -14.11 -15.12 16.74
CA VAL A 58 -15.38 -14.86 17.42
C VAL A 58 -16.39 -14.48 16.35
N GLU A 59 -17.49 -15.21 16.24
CA GLU A 59 -18.60 -14.77 15.40
C GLU A 59 -19.33 -13.62 16.12
N ALA A 60 -19.26 -12.43 15.55
CA ALA A 60 -19.61 -11.19 16.25
C ALA A 60 -21.09 -11.12 16.66
N GLU A 61 -21.97 -11.75 15.87
CA GLU A 61 -23.42 -11.80 16.10
C GLU A 61 -23.84 -12.89 17.08
N GLU A 62 -23.11 -14.02 17.12
CA GLU A 62 -23.40 -15.10 18.06
C GLU A 62 -22.85 -14.80 19.47
N GLN A 63 -21.86 -13.91 19.58
CA GLN A 63 -21.18 -13.57 20.83
C GLN A 63 -21.27 -12.06 21.16
N PRO A 64 -22.48 -11.48 21.34
CA PRO A 64 -22.68 -10.05 21.50
C PRO A 64 -21.98 -9.47 22.74
N GLU A 65 -21.91 -10.22 23.85
CA GLU A 65 -21.21 -9.78 25.07
C GLU A 65 -19.70 -9.55 24.82
N ILE A 66 -19.07 -10.41 24.01
CA ILE A 66 -17.67 -10.27 23.64
C ILE A 66 -17.53 -9.07 22.69
N SER A 67 -18.37 -8.97 21.67
CA SER A 67 -18.37 -7.87 20.69
C SER A 67 -18.52 -6.49 21.34
N GLU A 68 -19.43 -6.34 22.31
CA GLU A 68 -19.63 -5.11 23.08
C GLU A 68 -18.40 -4.73 23.91
N THR A 69 -17.76 -5.73 24.55
CA THR A 69 -16.55 -5.52 25.37
C THR A 69 -15.43 -4.86 24.58
N TYR A 70 -15.31 -5.16 23.29
CA TYR A 70 -14.27 -4.60 22.41
C TYR A 70 -14.76 -3.48 21.49
N THR A 71 -16.03 -3.10 21.60
CA THR A 71 -16.68 -2.06 20.79
C THR A 71 -16.62 -2.37 19.30
N VAL A 72 -16.94 -3.61 18.93
CA VAL A 72 -16.95 -4.07 17.54
C VAL A 72 -18.20 -3.53 16.84
N SER A 73 -18.03 -2.60 15.89
CA SER A 73 -19.10 -2.03 15.08
C SER A 73 -19.17 -2.55 13.64
N ALA A 74 -18.10 -3.20 13.17
CA ALA A 74 -17.98 -3.77 11.84
C ALA A 74 -17.07 -5.00 11.86
N VAL A 75 -17.23 -5.90 10.87
CA VAL A 75 -16.39 -7.09 10.67
C VAL A 75 -15.87 -7.13 9.22
N PRO A 76 -14.65 -7.64 8.97
CA PRO A 76 -13.74 -8.25 9.95
C PRO A 76 -13.07 -7.22 10.86
N TYR A 77 -12.83 -7.60 12.12
CA TYR A 77 -12.18 -6.76 13.12
C TYR A 77 -11.22 -7.59 13.97
N PHE A 78 -10.07 -7.03 14.32
CA PHE A 78 -9.02 -7.75 15.02
C PHE A 78 -8.59 -7.03 16.28
N VAL A 79 -8.32 -7.81 17.32
CA VAL A 79 -7.78 -7.32 18.59
C VAL A 79 -6.54 -8.13 18.93
N PHE A 80 -5.47 -7.44 19.27
CA PHE A 80 -4.18 -8.04 19.56
C PHE A 80 -3.85 -7.88 21.03
N PHE A 81 -3.44 -8.97 21.67
CA PHE A 81 -3.10 -9.02 23.08
C PHE A 81 -1.66 -9.45 23.30
N LYS A 82 -1.02 -8.82 24.28
CA LYS A 82 0.29 -9.22 24.83
C LYS A 82 0.21 -9.08 26.35
N ASP A 83 0.68 -10.08 27.07
CA ASP A 83 0.62 -10.13 28.54
C ASP A 83 -0.80 -9.87 29.09
N GLY A 84 -1.82 -10.41 28.42
CA GLY A 84 -3.25 -10.27 28.77
C GLY A 84 -3.90 -8.92 28.45
N LYS A 85 -3.13 -7.93 28.00
CA LYS A 85 -3.60 -6.56 27.70
C LYS A 85 -3.78 -6.36 26.21
N VAL A 86 -4.80 -5.59 25.82
CA VAL A 86 -4.96 -5.13 24.44
C VAL A 86 -3.80 -4.19 24.11
N VAL A 87 -3.04 -4.52 23.07
CA VAL A 87 -1.90 -3.71 22.61
C VAL A 87 -2.15 -3.06 21.25
N ASP A 88 -3.07 -3.61 20.44
CA ASP A 88 -3.42 -3.05 19.14
C ASP A 88 -4.80 -3.53 18.69
N LYS A 89 -5.35 -2.86 17.67
CA LYS A 89 -6.62 -3.16 17.01
C LYS A 89 -6.48 -2.95 15.49
N LEU A 90 -7.29 -3.65 14.70
CA LEU A 90 -7.39 -3.47 13.25
C LEU A 90 -8.83 -3.62 12.82
N GLU A 91 -9.35 -2.68 12.04
CA GLU A 91 -10.71 -2.71 11.50
C GLU A 91 -10.66 -2.89 9.98
N GLY A 92 -11.52 -3.77 9.46
CA GLY A 92 -11.61 -4.05 8.04
C GLY A 92 -10.64 -5.14 7.56
N ALA A 93 -10.77 -5.48 6.27
CA ALA A 93 -9.94 -6.49 5.61
C ALA A 93 -8.63 -5.87 5.13
N ASP A 94 -7.60 -5.99 5.95
CA ASP A 94 -6.24 -5.55 5.66
C ASP A 94 -5.25 -6.70 5.94
N PRO A 95 -4.95 -7.55 4.94
CA PRO A 95 -4.03 -8.68 5.07
C PRO A 95 -2.62 -8.26 5.54
N SER A 96 -2.10 -7.17 5.00
CA SER A 96 -0.74 -6.69 5.26
C SER A 96 -0.64 -6.07 6.65
N GLY A 97 -1.61 -5.24 7.03
CA GLY A 97 -1.69 -4.68 8.38
C GLY A 97 -1.89 -5.76 9.44
N LEU A 98 -2.71 -6.79 9.15
CA LEU A 98 -2.87 -7.95 10.03
C LEU A 98 -1.53 -8.67 10.23
N ALA A 99 -0.84 -9.04 9.15
CA ALA A 99 0.43 -9.75 9.20
C ALA A 99 1.51 -8.97 9.99
N ASN A 100 1.63 -7.66 9.75
CA ASN A 100 2.57 -6.80 10.45
C ASN A 100 2.27 -6.71 11.96
N LYS A 101 0.99 -6.55 12.34
CA LYS A 101 0.59 -6.50 13.76
C LYS A 101 0.79 -7.84 14.45
N VAL A 102 0.49 -8.96 13.78
CA VAL A 102 0.80 -10.31 14.28
C VAL A 102 2.29 -10.44 14.55
N ALA A 103 3.17 -10.10 13.60
CA ALA A 103 4.61 -10.22 13.76
C ALA A 103 5.12 -9.38 14.94
N LYS A 104 4.62 -8.15 15.10
CA LYS A 104 4.98 -7.24 16.21
C LYS A 104 4.54 -7.76 17.58
N VAL A 105 3.35 -8.38 17.65
CA VAL A 105 2.80 -8.89 18.91
C VAL A 105 3.40 -10.25 19.26
N ALA A 106 3.67 -11.09 18.26
CA ALA A 106 4.15 -12.44 18.42
C ALA A 106 5.70 -12.60 18.42
N GLY A 107 6.52 -11.71 17.85
CA GLY A 107 8.00 -11.77 17.95
C GLY A 107 8.53 -11.11 19.24
N SER A 108 9.53 -11.60 20.00
CA SER A 108 10.68 -12.51 19.77
C SER A 108 10.64 -13.80 20.64
N ILE A 109 11.29 -14.88 20.19
CA ILE A 109 11.57 -16.10 20.99
C ILE A 109 13.02 -16.04 21.52
N ASN A 110 13.22 -16.50 22.76
CA ASN A 110 14.52 -16.70 23.43
C ASN A 110 15.48 -17.65 22.65
N PRO A 111 16.81 -17.56 22.91
CA PRO A 111 17.87 -17.94 21.99
C PRO A 111 18.06 -19.46 21.90
N GLY A 112 18.03 -20.04 20.70
CA GLY A 112 18.40 -21.44 20.54
C GLY A 112 18.25 -22.05 19.15
N GLU A 113 17.27 -21.66 18.33
CA GLU A 113 17.08 -22.25 17.00
C GLU A 113 16.63 -21.18 15.97
N PRO A 114 17.23 -21.17 14.76
CA PRO A 114 16.88 -20.20 13.74
C PRO A 114 15.54 -20.57 13.09
N ALA A 115 14.53 -19.74 13.30
CA ALA A 115 13.29 -19.81 12.52
C ALA A 115 13.56 -19.30 11.09
N ALA A 116 13.27 -20.13 10.09
CA ALA A 116 13.36 -19.77 8.68
C ALA A 116 12.19 -18.83 8.30
N PRO A 117 12.46 -17.67 7.67
CA PRO A 117 11.41 -16.76 7.21
C PRO A 117 11.00 -17.13 5.78
N ALA A 118 9.82 -17.71 5.61
CA ALA A 118 9.17 -17.82 4.31
C ALA A 118 7.66 -17.75 4.51
N SER A 119 7.07 -16.56 4.28
CA SER A 119 5.66 -16.37 3.82
C SER A 119 5.14 -14.91 3.87
N LEU A 120 5.90 -13.94 4.38
CA LEU A 120 5.36 -12.57 4.62
C LEU A 120 5.42 -11.58 3.44
N GLY A 121 5.63 -12.05 2.20
CA GLY A 121 5.82 -11.18 1.02
C GLY A 121 4.70 -11.17 -0.03
N MET A 122 3.51 -11.74 0.23
CA MET A 122 2.55 -12.09 -0.83
C MET A 122 1.09 -11.68 -0.51
N ALA A 123 0.83 -10.40 -0.24
CA ALA A 123 -0.55 -9.91 -0.17
C ALA A 123 -0.70 -8.45 -0.66
N ALA A 124 -0.45 -8.20 -1.96
CA ALA A 124 -1.02 -7.06 -2.68
C ALA A 124 -0.99 -7.29 -4.21
N GLY A 125 -2.16 -7.27 -4.86
CA GLY A 125 -2.37 -7.21 -6.33
C GLY A 125 -2.74 -8.55 -7.01
N PRO A 126 -3.28 -8.58 -8.25
CA PRO A 126 -4.12 -7.64 -9.01
C PRO A 126 -5.43 -8.31 -9.52
N THR A 127 -6.23 -8.93 -8.64
CA THR A 127 -7.42 -9.73 -9.05
C THR A 127 -8.66 -8.90 -9.43
N ILE A 128 -8.64 -7.57 -9.25
CA ILE A 128 -9.84 -6.72 -9.43
C ILE A 128 -10.13 -6.38 -10.91
N LEU A 129 -9.17 -6.48 -11.83
CA LEU A 129 -9.42 -6.08 -13.22
C LEU A 129 -10.04 -7.18 -14.11
N GLU A 130 -9.98 -8.44 -13.68
CA GLU A 130 -10.55 -9.57 -14.43
C GLU A 130 -12.01 -9.84 -14.06
N SER A 131 -12.43 -9.58 -12.82
CA SER A 131 -13.82 -9.73 -12.37
C SER A 131 -14.80 -8.71 -12.99
N VAL A 132 -14.31 -7.59 -13.54
CA VAL A 132 -15.15 -6.61 -14.24
C VAL A 132 -15.51 -7.06 -15.68
N LYS A 133 -14.78 -8.05 -16.24
CA LYS A 133 -15.08 -8.57 -17.59
C LYS A 133 -15.97 -9.81 -17.58
N GLU A 134 -15.99 -10.59 -16.50
CA GLU A 134 -16.81 -11.81 -16.42
C GLU A 134 -18.27 -11.57 -16.01
N LEU A 135 -18.61 -10.43 -15.40
CA LEU A 135 -20.00 -10.06 -15.09
C LEU A 135 -20.82 -9.61 -16.33
N ALA A 136 -20.23 -9.59 -17.52
CA ALA A 136 -20.89 -9.18 -18.77
C ALA A 136 -21.29 -10.34 -19.69
N LYS A 137 -21.06 -11.61 -19.30
CA LYS A 137 -21.51 -12.77 -20.08
C LYS A 137 -22.18 -13.82 -19.22
N GLU A 138 -23.43 -14.10 -19.59
CA GLU A 138 -24.17 -15.34 -19.36
C GLU A 138 -25.03 -15.44 -18.09
N ASN A 139 -26.23 -14.85 -18.19
CA ASN A 139 -27.46 -15.49 -17.73
C ASN A 139 -27.74 -16.74 -18.59
N GLY A 140 -27.74 -17.93 -17.99
CA GLY A 140 -28.20 -19.16 -18.67
C GLY A 140 -28.02 -20.42 -17.81
N SER A 141 -29.13 -20.96 -17.32
CA SER A 141 -29.28 -22.12 -16.43
C SER A 141 -28.69 -23.45 -16.95
N SER A 142 -28.21 -24.32 -16.06
CA SER A 142 -28.76 -25.66 -15.76
C SER A 142 -27.78 -26.54 -14.95
N GLN A 143 -28.31 -27.57 -14.28
CA GLN A 143 -27.71 -28.36 -13.20
C GLN A 143 -26.63 -29.38 -13.64
N MET A 144 -25.67 -29.66 -12.75
CA MET A 144 -25.35 -31.00 -12.18
C MET A 144 -23.95 -31.02 -11.53
N GLY A 145 -23.88 -31.53 -10.30
CA GLY A 145 -22.93 -32.58 -9.91
C GLY A 145 -21.43 -32.26 -9.73
N ASN A 146 -21.06 -32.20 -8.45
CA ASN A 146 -19.82 -32.70 -7.83
C ASN A 146 -18.46 -31.98 -8.00
N GLN A 147 -17.95 -31.61 -6.81
CA GLN A 147 -16.56 -31.51 -6.35
C GLN A 147 -15.59 -30.59 -7.09
N VAL A 148 -15.19 -29.47 -6.47
CA VAL A 148 -13.78 -29.03 -6.51
C VAL A 148 -13.38 -28.36 -5.19
N GLN A 149 -12.31 -28.90 -4.62
CA GLN A 149 -11.52 -28.46 -3.48
C GLN A 149 -10.79 -27.13 -3.77
N LEU A 150 -11.00 -26.08 -2.97
CA LEU A 150 -10.33 -24.78 -3.16
C LEU A 150 -9.14 -24.62 -2.20
N GLY A 151 -7.97 -25.04 -2.68
CA GLY A 151 -6.65 -24.81 -2.09
C GLY A 151 -5.62 -25.70 -2.77
N LEU A 152 -4.41 -25.19 -3.04
CA LEU A 152 -3.30 -26.05 -3.46
C LEU A 152 -2.94 -26.98 -2.30
N SER A 153 -2.94 -28.30 -2.54
CA SER A 153 -2.45 -29.25 -1.54
C SER A 153 -0.96 -29.04 -1.27
N ASP A 154 -0.48 -29.41 -0.07
CA ASP A 154 0.96 -29.29 0.26
C ASP A 154 1.85 -30.12 -0.68
N ALA A 155 1.33 -31.24 -1.17
CA ALA A 155 1.99 -32.06 -2.18
C ALA A 155 2.15 -31.28 -3.51
N GLN A 156 1.10 -30.57 -3.95
CA GLN A 156 1.16 -29.73 -5.15
C GLN A 156 2.09 -28.53 -4.95
N LYS A 157 2.03 -27.84 -3.81
CA LYS A 157 2.95 -26.73 -3.50
C LYS A 157 4.41 -27.18 -3.57
N LYS A 158 4.72 -28.34 -2.99
CA LYS A 158 6.06 -28.93 -3.02
C LYS A 158 6.50 -29.27 -4.44
N GLN A 159 5.61 -29.83 -5.26
CA GLN A 159 5.90 -30.14 -6.67
C GLN A 159 6.19 -28.86 -7.47
N LEU A 160 5.38 -27.81 -7.30
CA LEU A 160 5.59 -26.53 -8.00
C LEU A 160 6.89 -25.87 -7.58
N GLN A 161 7.19 -25.86 -6.28
CA GLN A 161 8.46 -25.32 -5.77
C GLN A 161 9.66 -26.09 -6.33
N GLN A 162 9.59 -27.42 -6.40
CA GLN A 162 10.63 -28.25 -7.03
C GLN A 162 10.85 -27.92 -8.51
N LEU A 163 9.77 -27.62 -9.24
CA LEU A 163 9.86 -27.19 -10.65
C LEU A 163 10.51 -25.81 -10.78
N ILE A 164 10.12 -24.86 -9.92
CA ILE A 164 10.70 -23.51 -9.87
C ILE A 164 12.20 -23.59 -9.56
N ASP A 165 12.58 -24.39 -8.56
CA ASP A 165 13.97 -24.51 -8.10
C ASP A 165 14.83 -25.42 -8.99
N SER A 166 14.25 -26.03 -10.03
CA SER A 166 14.98 -26.93 -10.93
C SER A 166 16.15 -26.23 -11.63
N HIS A 167 16.06 -24.90 -11.82
CA HIS A 167 17.11 -24.09 -12.41
C HIS A 167 17.23 -22.73 -11.68
N PRO A 168 18.46 -22.19 -11.52
CA PRO A 168 18.66 -20.86 -10.92
C PRO A 168 17.92 -19.72 -11.63
N VAL A 169 17.68 -19.88 -12.93
CA VAL A 169 16.76 -19.04 -13.70
C VAL A 169 15.79 -19.99 -14.39
N MET A 170 14.51 -19.87 -14.09
CA MET A 170 13.47 -20.79 -14.56
C MET A 170 12.35 -20.01 -15.25
N LEU A 171 12.04 -20.37 -16.49
CA LEU A 171 11.02 -19.71 -17.29
C LEU A 171 9.86 -20.66 -17.60
N PHE A 172 8.69 -20.36 -17.05
CA PHE A 172 7.44 -21.05 -17.41
C PHE A 172 6.82 -20.32 -18.61
N MET A 173 6.73 -20.98 -19.76
CA MET A 173 6.39 -20.37 -21.03
C MET A 173 5.43 -21.23 -21.86
N LYS A 174 4.85 -20.65 -22.92
CA LYS A 174 4.02 -21.37 -23.90
C LYS A 174 4.91 -21.83 -25.06
N GLY A 175 5.11 -23.15 -25.20
CA GLY A 175 6.07 -23.74 -26.13
C GLY A 175 7.48 -23.88 -25.54
N SER A 176 8.49 -23.98 -26.39
CA SER A 176 9.90 -24.08 -25.98
C SER A 176 10.74 -22.87 -26.46
N PRO A 177 12.00 -22.72 -26.00
CA PRO A 177 12.91 -21.70 -26.52
C PRO A 177 13.16 -21.74 -28.04
N GLU A 178 13.09 -22.93 -28.64
CA GLU A 178 13.27 -23.18 -30.08
C GLU A 178 11.96 -22.94 -30.83
N GLU A 179 10.83 -23.36 -30.24
CA GLU A 179 9.50 -23.26 -30.83
C GLU A 179 8.52 -22.55 -29.87
N PRO A 180 8.66 -21.23 -29.65
CA PRO A 180 7.75 -20.50 -28.78
C PRO A 180 6.38 -20.37 -29.44
N LYS A 181 5.32 -20.80 -28.73
CA LYS A 181 3.93 -20.77 -29.20
C LYS A 181 3.20 -19.46 -28.86
N CYS A 182 3.92 -18.48 -28.31
CA CYS A 182 3.39 -17.18 -27.92
C CYS A 182 4.45 -16.08 -28.09
N GLY A 183 4.06 -14.92 -28.63
CA GLY A 183 4.96 -13.78 -28.84
C GLY A 183 5.61 -13.24 -27.56
N PHE A 184 4.88 -13.22 -26.44
CA PHE A 184 5.42 -12.81 -25.13
C PHE A 184 6.49 -13.79 -24.63
N SER A 185 6.23 -15.09 -24.75
CA SER A 185 7.21 -16.13 -24.42
C SER A 185 8.47 -16.03 -25.30
N LYS A 186 8.30 -15.74 -26.60
CA LYS A 186 9.43 -15.50 -27.51
C LYS A 186 10.28 -14.29 -27.09
N LYS A 187 9.65 -13.20 -26.63
CA LYS A 187 10.35 -11.99 -26.16
C LYS A 187 11.22 -12.28 -24.93
N VAL A 188 10.65 -12.93 -23.90
CA VAL A 188 11.42 -13.26 -22.67
C VAL A 188 12.58 -14.21 -22.97
N VAL A 189 12.40 -15.19 -23.86
CA VAL A 189 13.50 -16.04 -24.34
C VAL A 189 14.60 -15.22 -25.02
N GLY A 190 14.24 -14.22 -25.83
CA GLY A 190 15.19 -13.29 -26.44
C GLY A 190 16.01 -12.54 -25.39
N ILE A 191 15.32 -11.93 -24.42
CA ILE A 191 15.95 -11.21 -23.31
C ILE A 191 16.95 -12.08 -22.55
N LEU A 192 16.56 -13.30 -22.17
CA LEU A 192 17.46 -14.20 -21.43
C LEU A 192 18.68 -14.64 -22.26
N LYS A 193 18.52 -14.77 -23.59
CA LYS A 193 19.64 -15.03 -24.51
C LYS A 193 20.56 -13.81 -24.62
N ASP A 194 20.01 -12.61 -24.68
CA ASP A 194 20.76 -11.34 -24.74
C ASP A 194 21.54 -11.08 -23.45
N GLU A 195 20.96 -11.41 -22.30
CA GLU A 195 21.62 -11.40 -20.98
C GLU A 195 22.66 -12.52 -20.81
N LYS A 196 22.75 -13.45 -21.76
CA LYS A 196 23.70 -14.58 -21.78
C LYS A 196 23.63 -15.46 -20.53
N VAL A 197 22.47 -15.54 -19.89
CA VAL A 197 22.23 -16.41 -18.74
C VAL A 197 21.80 -17.80 -19.18
N LYS A 198 22.20 -18.82 -18.43
CA LYS A 198 21.64 -20.16 -18.58
C LYS A 198 20.32 -20.21 -17.83
N PHE A 199 19.27 -20.69 -18.48
CA PHE A 199 17.95 -20.82 -17.89
C PHE A 199 17.31 -22.17 -18.25
N GLY A 200 16.49 -22.69 -17.34
CA GLY A 200 15.58 -23.78 -17.61
C GLY A 200 14.25 -23.27 -18.14
N THR A 201 13.50 -24.14 -18.82
CA THR A 201 12.14 -23.83 -19.29
C THR A 201 11.16 -24.94 -19.02
N PHE A 202 9.90 -24.58 -18.83
CA PHE A 202 8.78 -25.52 -18.76
C PHE A 202 7.64 -25.05 -19.66
N ASP A 203 7.15 -25.92 -20.55
CA ASP A 203 6.00 -25.63 -21.42
C ASP A 203 4.69 -25.85 -20.66
N ILE A 204 4.04 -24.76 -20.26
CA ILE A 204 2.78 -24.82 -19.49
C ILE A 204 1.59 -25.33 -20.30
N LEU A 205 1.74 -25.54 -21.61
CA LEU A 205 0.70 -26.12 -22.46
C LEU A 205 0.65 -27.64 -22.36
N LEU A 206 1.70 -28.27 -21.81
CA LEU A 206 1.77 -29.73 -21.66
C LEU A 206 1.12 -30.21 -20.36
N ASP A 207 1.00 -29.34 -19.36
CA ASP A 207 0.50 -29.70 -18.03
C ASP A 207 -0.42 -28.60 -17.49
N ASN A 208 -1.73 -28.88 -17.54
CA ASN A 208 -2.75 -27.96 -17.03
C ASN A 208 -2.75 -27.86 -15.49
N GLU A 209 -2.31 -28.90 -14.78
CA GLU A 209 -2.25 -28.87 -13.32
C GLU A 209 -1.13 -27.94 -12.86
N VAL A 210 0.06 -28.04 -13.48
CA VAL A 210 1.15 -27.08 -13.27
C VAL A 210 0.73 -25.68 -13.70
N ARG A 211 0.06 -25.53 -14.85
CA ARG A 211 -0.40 -24.22 -15.35
C ARG A 211 -1.33 -23.51 -14.37
N GLU A 212 -2.40 -24.17 -13.92
CA GLU A 212 -3.36 -23.59 -13.00
C GLU A 212 -2.80 -23.50 -11.58
N GLY A 213 -1.94 -24.44 -11.20
CA GLY A 213 -1.26 -24.44 -9.92
C GLY A 213 -0.27 -23.28 -9.78
N LEU A 214 0.56 -23.02 -10.80
CA LEU A 214 1.55 -21.95 -10.76
C LEU A 214 0.89 -20.57 -10.63
N LYS A 215 -0.21 -20.31 -11.36
CA LYS A 215 -0.96 -19.04 -11.22
C LYS A 215 -1.40 -18.78 -9.77
N LYS A 216 -1.88 -19.83 -9.10
CA LYS A 216 -2.31 -19.76 -7.69
C LYS A 216 -1.12 -19.66 -6.74
N PHE A 217 -0.06 -20.42 -7.01
CA PHE A 217 1.16 -20.47 -6.21
C PHE A 217 1.91 -19.14 -6.21
N SER A 218 2.00 -18.52 -7.39
CA SER A 218 2.74 -17.28 -7.62
C SER A 218 1.89 -16.02 -7.50
N ASN A 219 0.57 -16.19 -7.32
CA ASN A 219 -0.42 -15.13 -7.45
C ASN A 219 -0.25 -14.29 -8.74
N TRP A 220 0.06 -14.93 -9.86
CA TRP A 220 0.31 -14.26 -11.15
C TRP A 220 -0.56 -14.86 -12.27
N PRO A 221 -1.44 -14.07 -12.92
CA PRO A 221 -2.51 -14.63 -13.76
C PRO A 221 -2.03 -15.13 -15.13
N THR A 222 -0.89 -14.62 -15.62
CA THR A 222 -0.48 -14.79 -17.02
C THR A 222 0.85 -15.54 -17.18
N PHE A 223 1.14 -15.97 -18.41
CA PHE A 223 2.43 -16.55 -18.81
C PHE A 223 2.96 -15.81 -20.03
N PRO A 224 4.29 -15.61 -20.15
CA PRO A 224 5.36 -16.27 -19.40
C PRO A 224 5.55 -15.77 -17.97
N GLN A 225 6.06 -16.62 -17.08
CA GLN A 225 6.51 -16.26 -15.73
C GLN A 225 8.00 -16.59 -15.57
N LEU A 226 8.79 -15.59 -15.17
CA LEU A 226 10.24 -15.70 -14.99
C LEU A 226 10.59 -15.74 -13.51
N TYR A 227 11.41 -16.72 -13.12
CA TYR A 227 11.90 -16.90 -11.76
C TYR A 227 13.42 -16.83 -11.71
N CYS A 228 13.96 -16.33 -10.60
CA CYS A 228 15.38 -16.41 -10.26
C CYS A 228 15.53 -16.90 -8.81
N LYS A 229 16.29 -17.99 -8.62
CA LYS A 229 16.56 -18.61 -7.30
C LYS A 229 15.31 -18.86 -6.45
N GLY A 230 14.22 -19.32 -7.07
CA GLY A 230 12.97 -19.58 -6.37
C GLY A 230 11.99 -18.40 -6.35
N GLU A 231 12.46 -17.18 -6.62
CA GLU A 231 11.67 -15.96 -6.52
C GLU A 231 11.08 -15.56 -7.88
N LEU A 232 9.80 -15.17 -7.89
CA LEU A 232 9.14 -14.66 -9.10
C LEU A 232 9.66 -13.26 -9.41
N LEU A 233 10.29 -13.08 -10.58
CA LEU A 233 10.65 -11.77 -11.12
C LEU A 233 9.48 -11.09 -11.82
N GLY A 234 8.60 -11.88 -12.44
CA GLY A 234 7.36 -11.39 -13.03
C GLY A 234 7.11 -11.90 -14.45
N GLY A 235 6.18 -11.22 -15.14
CA GLY A 235 5.76 -11.54 -16.49
C GLY A 235 6.62 -10.92 -17.59
N CYS A 236 6.14 -11.01 -18.84
CA CYS A 236 6.85 -10.48 -20.01
C CYS A 236 7.13 -8.97 -19.92
N ASP A 237 6.16 -8.18 -19.50
CA ASP A 237 6.29 -6.71 -19.49
C ASP A 237 7.33 -6.26 -18.46
N ILE A 238 7.37 -6.93 -17.30
CA ILE A 238 8.39 -6.69 -16.27
C ILE A 238 9.77 -7.10 -16.77
N ALA A 239 9.89 -8.29 -17.37
CA ALA A 239 11.16 -8.75 -17.91
C ALA A 239 11.72 -7.79 -18.98
N ILE A 240 10.87 -7.23 -19.84
CA ILE A 240 11.25 -6.20 -20.82
C ILE A 240 11.75 -4.94 -20.10
N ALA A 241 10.95 -4.40 -19.16
CA ALA A 241 11.31 -3.19 -18.43
C ALA A 241 12.63 -3.33 -17.65
N MET A 242 12.84 -4.46 -16.99
CA MET A 242 14.07 -4.77 -16.26
C MET A 242 15.28 -4.94 -17.19
N HIS A 243 15.08 -5.48 -18.40
CA HIS A 243 16.15 -5.61 -19.39
C HIS A 243 16.54 -4.26 -19.98
N GLU A 244 15.56 -3.45 -20.39
CA GLU A 244 15.78 -2.11 -20.95
C GLU A 244 16.44 -1.17 -19.93
N SER A 245 16.10 -1.30 -18.65
CA SER A 245 16.73 -0.53 -17.57
C SER A 245 18.10 -1.06 -17.13
N GLY A 246 18.49 -2.27 -17.57
CA GLY A 246 19.69 -2.98 -17.13
C GLY A 246 19.58 -3.64 -15.75
N GLU A 247 18.43 -3.54 -15.07
CA GLU A 247 18.16 -4.13 -13.76
C GLU A 247 18.20 -5.66 -13.76
N LEU A 248 17.74 -6.29 -14.85
CA LEU A 248 17.67 -7.75 -14.94
C LEU A 248 19.06 -8.38 -14.79
N LYS A 249 20.07 -7.73 -15.36
CA LYS A 249 21.48 -8.11 -15.23
C LYS A 249 21.99 -7.98 -13.80
N GLU A 250 21.54 -6.95 -13.08
CA GLU A 250 21.88 -6.79 -11.66
C GLU A 250 21.24 -7.87 -10.81
N VAL A 251 19.97 -8.20 -11.06
CA VAL A 251 19.27 -9.27 -10.35
C VAL A 251 19.99 -10.59 -10.51
N PHE A 252 20.42 -10.94 -11.74
CA PHE A 252 21.20 -12.16 -11.95
C PHE A 252 22.54 -12.14 -11.22
N ARG A 253 23.27 -11.02 -11.27
CA ARG A 253 24.54 -10.87 -10.53
C ARG A 253 24.35 -11.00 -9.02
N ASP A 254 23.36 -10.32 -8.45
CA ASP A 254 23.04 -10.33 -7.02
C ASP A 254 22.68 -11.77 -6.55
N HIS A 255 22.07 -12.57 -7.43
CA HIS A 255 21.73 -13.98 -7.18
C HIS A 255 22.85 -14.97 -7.53
N GLY A 256 24.04 -14.50 -7.89
CA GLY A 256 25.19 -15.34 -8.26
C GLY A 256 24.98 -16.13 -9.56
N VAL A 257 24.15 -15.60 -10.47
CA VAL A 257 23.89 -16.16 -11.79
C VAL A 257 24.75 -15.40 -12.82
N ASP A 258 25.95 -15.89 -13.07
CA ASP A 258 26.87 -15.27 -14.04
C ASP A 258 26.63 -15.72 -15.49
N ALA A 259 26.81 -14.78 -16.41
CA ALA A 259 26.91 -15.02 -17.85
C ALA A 259 28.20 -15.79 -18.16
N THR A 260 28.09 -17.12 -18.23
CA THR A 260 29.14 -18.11 -18.56
C THR A 260 30.24 -18.29 -17.50
N GLY A 261 30.28 -19.48 -16.89
CA GLY A 261 31.21 -19.78 -15.80
C GLY A 261 32.67 -19.97 -16.22
N THR A 262 33.61 -19.46 -15.42
CA THR A 262 34.64 -20.28 -14.74
C THR A 262 35.31 -19.51 -13.59
N LYS A 263 35.59 -20.28 -12.51
CA LYS A 263 36.55 -20.11 -11.41
C LYS A 263 36.20 -19.18 -10.22
N ALA A 264 35.83 -19.87 -9.14
CA ALA A 264 36.23 -19.65 -7.76
C ALA A 264 37.26 -18.52 -7.54
N GLY A 265 36.77 -17.40 -7.01
CA GLY A 265 37.54 -16.48 -6.18
C GLY A 265 37.22 -16.79 -4.72
N THR A 266 38.25 -17.18 -3.98
CA THR A 266 38.24 -17.44 -2.54
C THR A 266 37.69 -16.24 -1.76
N GLY A 267 36.52 -16.44 -1.15
CA GLY A 267 35.92 -15.54 -0.17
C GLY A 267 34.88 -16.30 0.64
N GLY A 268 35.21 -17.51 1.07
CA GLY A 268 34.38 -18.23 2.02
C GLY A 268 34.66 -17.70 3.41
N ILE A 269 33.63 -17.14 4.06
CA ILE A 269 33.21 -17.59 5.38
C ILE A 269 31.67 -17.66 5.35
N SER A 270 31.17 -18.89 5.38
CA SER A 270 29.87 -19.25 5.94
C SER A 270 29.97 -19.04 7.45
N GLU A 271 29.11 -18.22 8.06
CA GLU A 271 28.74 -18.36 9.47
C GLU A 271 27.58 -17.41 9.88
N SER A 272 26.47 -18.04 10.29
CA SER A 272 25.28 -17.49 10.98
C SER A 272 24.43 -16.41 10.28
N THR A 273 23.15 -16.71 10.12
CA THR A 273 22.04 -15.83 9.69
C THR A 273 21.69 -14.75 10.73
N GLY A 274 22.69 -14.07 11.29
CA GLY A 274 22.52 -12.98 12.26
C GLY A 274 23.34 -11.76 11.86
N LEU A 275 22.69 -10.60 11.73
CA LEU A 275 23.42 -9.34 11.60
C LEU A 275 24.26 -9.11 12.86
N SER A 276 25.49 -8.66 12.70
CA SER A 276 26.32 -8.30 13.85
C SER A 276 25.66 -7.16 14.64
N ALA A 277 25.75 -7.18 15.96
CA ALA A 277 25.16 -6.14 16.81
C ALA A 277 25.67 -4.73 16.42
N THR A 278 26.93 -4.63 15.98
CA THR A 278 27.53 -3.40 15.47
C THR A 278 26.87 -2.91 14.18
N LEU A 279 26.52 -3.83 13.26
CA LEU A 279 25.84 -3.48 12.02
C LEU A 279 24.39 -3.07 12.30
N ILE A 280 23.69 -3.76 13.20
CA ILE A 280 22.33 -3.39 13.62
C ILE A 280 22.30 -1.95 14.14
N SER A 281 23.18 -1.60 15.09
CA SER A 281 23.26 -0.23 15.61
C SER A 281 23.60 0.80 14.54
N ARG A 282 24.44 0.44 13.57
CA ARG A 282 24.77 1.29 12.42
C ARG A 282 23.54 1.54 11.54
N LEU A 283 22.77 0.50 11.22
CA LEU A 283 21.54 0.61 10.43
C LEU A 283 20.49 1.45 11.14
N GLU A 284 20.26 1.21 12.44
CA GLU A 284 19.35 2.02 13.25
C GLU A 284 19.75 3.48 13.28
N SER A 285 21.05 3.78 13.40
CA SER A 285 21.55 5.15 13.35
C SER A 285 21.31 5.81 11.98
N LEU A 286 21.47 5.07 10.88
CA LEU A 286 21.21 5.60 9.54
C LEU A 286 19.71 5.82 9.30
N ILE A 287 18.88 4.85 9.65
CA ILE A 287 17.42 4.91 9.54
C ILE A 287 16.86 6.12 10.30
N ASN A 288 17.40 6.39 11.50
CA ASN A 288 16.93 7.49 12.35
C ASN A 288 17.71 8.81 12.13
N SER A 289 18.60 8.88 11.13
CA SER A 289 19.36 10.10 10.83
C SER A 289 18.48 11.24 10.30
N SER A 290 17.29 10.91 9.79
CA SER A 290 16.26 11.86 9.36
C SER A 290 14.86 11.36 9.74
N PRO A 291 13.88 12.24 10.06
CA PRO A 291 12.50 11.85 10.30
C PRO A 291 11.84 11.13 9.11
N VAL A 292 12.26 11.47 7.89
CA VAL A 292 11.93 10.74 6.66
C VAL A 292 13.26 10.38 6.01
N MET A 293 13.54 9.08 5.88
CA MET A 293 14.82 8.57 5.41
C MET A 293 14.62 7.61 4.24
N LEU A 294 15.25 7.92 3.10
CA LEU A 294 15.14 7.14 1.87
C LEU A 294 16.46 6.44 1.54
N PHE A 295 16.47 5.11 1.58
CA PHE A 295 17.57 4.30 1.07
C PHE A 295 17.32 4.02 -0.40
N MET A 296 18.18 4.53 -1.28
CA MET A 296 17.94 4.55 -2.72
C MET A 296 19.22 4.25 -3.52
N LYS A 297 19.04 3.91 -4.80
CA LYS A 297 20.16 3.75 -5.74
C LYS A 297 20.51 5.12 -6.34
N GLY A 298 21.66 5.67 -5.95
CA GLY A 298 22.10 7.02 -6.33
C GLY A 298 21.67 8.09 -5.32
N LYS A 299 21.63 9.35 -5.76
CA LYS A 299 21.25 10.52 -4.95
C LYS A 299 19.95 11.14 -5.46
N PRO A 300 19.25 11.98 -4.66
CA PRO A 300 18.01 12.63 -5.10
C PRO A 300 18.16 13.48 -6.37
N ASP A 301 19.30 14.14 -6.55
CA ASP A 301 19.67 14.96 -7.70
C ASP A 301 20.28 14.14 -8.86
N GLU A 302 20.81 12.96 -8.57
CA GLU A 302 21.44 12.05 -9.53
C GLU A 302 20.91 10.61 -9.34
N THR A 303 19.61 10.41 -9.62
CA THR A 303 18.97 9.11 -9.43
C THR A 303 19.49 8.09 -10.45
N LYS A 304 19.96 6.92 -9.98
CA LYS A 304 20.51 5.86 -10.84
C LYS A 304 19.51 4.74 -11.16
N CYS A 305 18.25 4.90 -10.75
CA CYS A 305 17.19 3.90 -10.89
C CYS A 305 15.82 4.58 -10.95
N GLY A 306 14.96 4.15 -11.89
CA GLY A 306 13.61 4.70 -12.06
C GLY A 306 12.69 4.50 -10.85
N PHE A 307 12.86 3.43 -10.08
CA PHE A 307 12.08 3.22 -8.85
C PHE A 307 12.50 4.17 -7.72
N SER A 308 13.80 4.42 -7.60
CA SER A 308 14.33 5.42 -6.67
C SER A 308 13.85 6.83 -7.05
N HIS A 309 13.81 7.13 -8.35
CA HIS A 309 13.29 8.40 -8.86
C HIS A 309 11.82 8.62 -8.49
N LYS A 310 10.95 7.62 -8.69
CA LYS A 310 9.53 7.71 -8.33
C LYS A 310 9.30 8.11 -6.87
N VAL A 311 10.04 7.53 -5.93
CA VAL A 311 9.90 7.88 -4.50
C VAL A 311 10.37 9.31 -4.23
N VAL A 312 11.45 9.75 -4.87
CA VAL A 312 11.93 11.14 -4.79
C VAL A 312 10.89 12.12 -5.32
N GLU A 313 10.27 11.83 -6.46
CA GLU A 313 9.20 12.66 -7.03
C GLU A 313 8.01 12.78 -6.06
N ILE A 314 7.52 11.65 -5.53
CA ILE A 314 6.39 11.63 -4.58
C ILE A 314 6.69 12.49 -3.34
N LEU A 315 7.85 12.32 -2.72
CA LEU A 315 8.23 13.10 -1.53
C LEU A 315 8.37 14.59 -1.84
N THR A 316 8.83 14.93 -3.05
CA THR A 316 8.94 16.31 -3.51
C THR A 316 7.56 16.93 -3.75
N GLU A 317 6.64 16.19 -4.38
CA GLU A 317 5.26 16.63 -4.61
C GLU A 317 4.49 16.87 -3.30
N GLU A 318 4.66 15.99 -2.32
CA GLU A 318 4.08 16.13 -0.97
C GLU A 318 4.79 17.20 -0.13
N LYS A 319 5.83 17.87 -0.67
CA LYS A 319 6.63 18.90 0.00
C LYS A 319 7.21 18.42 1.33
N VAL A 320 7.72 17.18 1.34
CA VAL A 320 8.31 16.55 2.50
C VAL A 320 9.83 16.71 2.45
N ASP A 321 10.42 17.29 3.48
CA ASP A 321 11.87 17.25 3.66
C ASP A 321 12.32 15.83 4.04
N PHE A 322 13.30 15.28 3.33
CA PHE A 322 13.81 13.92 3.57
C PHE A 322 15.34 13.83 3.48
N GLY A 323 15.90 12.90 4.24
CA GLY A 323 17.28 12.45 4.12
C GLY A 323 17.37 11.28 3.14
N SER A 324 18.54 11.08 2.53
CA SER A 324 18.77 9.95 1.63
C SER A 324 20.12 9.28 1.86
N PHE A 325 20.21 8.00 1.50
CA PHE A 325 21.44 7.22 1.52
C PHE A 325 21.59 6.41 0.23
N ASP A 326 22.72 6.56 -0.46
CA ASP A 326 23.04 5.80 -1.67
C ASP A 326 23.51 4.39 -1.30
N ILE A 327 22.64 3.39 -1.46
CA ILE A 327 22.94 1.99 -1.14
C ILE A 327 24.02 1.38 -2.05
N LEU A 328 24.36 2.03 -3.17
CA LEU A 328 25.42 1.57 -4.06
C LEU A 328 26.81 1.94 -3.53
N SER A 329 26.88 2.86 -2.57
CA SER A 329 28.13 3.31 -1.97
C SER A 329 28.64 2.41 -0.84
N ASP A 330 27.77 1.57 -0.28
CA ASP A 330 28.08 0.71 0.87
C ASP A 330 27.32 -0.62 0.79
N ASP A 331 28.04 -1.68 0.41
CA ASP A 331 27.45 -3.01 0.24
C ASP A 331 27.09 -3.68 1.58
N GLU A 332 27.80 -3.37 2.68
CA GLU A 332 27.49 -3.90 4.00
C GLU A 332 26.14 -3.35 4.50
N VAL A 333 25.91 -2.05 4.33
CA VAL A 333 24.62 -1.41 4.61
C VAL A 333 23.56 -1.94 3.66
N ARG A 334 23.85 -2.10 2.36
CA ARG A 334 22.90 -2.62 1.37
C ARG A 334 22.40 -4.01 1.73
N GLN A 335 23.29 -4.97 1.98
CA GLN A 335 22.91 -6.33 2.32
C GLN A 335 22.30 -6.39 3.73
N GLY A 336 22.90 -5.66 4.67
CA GLY A 336 22.43 -5.60 6.05
C GLY A 336 21.00 -5.08 6.16
N LEU A 337 20.66 -4.02 5.42
CA LEU A 337 19.35 -3.40 5.46
C LEU A 337 18.27 -4.33 4.88
N LYS A 338 18.54 -5.08 3.81
CA LYS A 338 17.60 -6.09 3.27
C LYS A 338 17.21 -7.14 4.32
N VAL A 339 18.19 -7.61 5.09
CA VAL A 339 17.98 -8.58 6.17
C VAL A 339 17.28 -7.93 7.36
N TYR A 340 17.71 -6.73 7.76
CA TYR A 340 17.16 -5.99 8.90
C TYR A 340 15.68 -5.65 8.71
N SER A 341 15.33 -5.20 7.51
CA SER A 341 13.98 -4.77 7.15
C SER A 341 13.09 -5.92 6.68
N ASN A 342 13.66 -7.11 6.47
CA ASN A 342 13.03 -8.22 5.77
C ASN A 342 12.43 -7.79 4.40
N TRP A 343 13.19 -6.99 3.64
CA TRP A 343 12.74 -6.42 2.36
C TRP A 343 13.83 -6.58 1.29
N SER A 344 13.52 -7.27 0.19
CA SER A 344 14.54 -7.74 -0.76
C SER A 344 15.08 -6.66 -1.72
N SER A 345 14.35 -5.55 -1.90
CA SER A 345 14.62 -4.55 -2.94
C SER A 345 14.86 -3.12 -2.42
N PHE A 346 15.30 -2.23 -3.32
CA PHE A 346 15.43 -0.80 -3.09
C PHE A 346 14.71 -0.04 -4.21
N PRO A 347 14.12 1.13 -3.94
CA PRO A 347 14.27 1.95 -2.73
C PRO A 347 13.52 1.42 -1.50
N GLN A 348 13.93 1.86 -0.31
CA GLN A 348 13.20 1.64 0.94
C GLN A 348 12.99 2.98 1.65
N LEU A 349 11.73 3.34 1.90
CA LEU A 349 11.35 4.56 2.62
C LEU A 349 11.07 4.25 4.09
N TYR A 350 11.64 5.05 4.98
CA TYR A 350 11.39 5.01 6.41
C TYR A 350 10.82 6.35 6.89
N ILE A 351 9.81 6.29 7.78
CA ILE A 351 9.26 7.46 8.46
C ILE A 351 9.32 7.21 9.96
N ARG A 352 10.01 8.07 10.71
CA ARG A 352 10.25 7.94 12.16
C ARG A 352 10.82 6.57 12.54
N GLY A 353 11.70 6.05 11.70
CA GLY A 353 12.36 4.77 11.87
C GLY A 353 11.52 3.53 11.51
N GLU A 354 10.26 3.71 11.12
CA GLU A 354 9.40 2.62 10.66
C GLU A 354 9.49 2.48 9.13
N LEU A 355 9.65 1.25 8.64
CA LEU A 355 9.63 0.95 7.21
C LEU A 355 8.23 1.19 6.66
N ILE A 356 8.14 2.04 5.62
CA ILE A 356 6.92 2.26 4.85
C ILE A 356 6.84 1.29 3.68
N GLY A 357 7.97 1.07 2.98
CA GLY A 357 8.06 0.12 1.89
C GLY A 357 8.88 0.63 0.71
N GLY A 358 8.80 -0.09 -0.40
CA GLY A 358 9.42 0.27 -1.67
C GLY A 358 8.57 1.21 -2.53
N SER A 359 9.02 1.43 -3.76
CA SER A 359 8.39 2.40 -4.68
C SER A 359 6.92 2.12 -4.98
N ASP A 360 6.53 0.86 -5.08
CA ASP A 360 5.17 0.49 -5.47
C ASP A 360 4.17 0.78 -4.34
N ILE A 361 4.54 0.46 -3.09
CA ILE A 361 3.74 0.78 -1.90
C ILE A 361 3.63 2.29 -1.73
N VAL A 362 4.75 3.01 -1.82
CA VAL A 362 4.74 4.47 -1.63
C VAL A 362 3.87 5.16 -2.70
N LEU A 363 3.91 4.69 -3.94
CA LEU A 363 3.05 5.19 -5.01
C LEU A 363 1.56 4.88 -4.77
N GLU A 364 1.24 3.69 -4.28
CA GLU A 364 -0.13 3.33 -3.93
C GLU A 364 -0.67 4.19 -2.77
N MET A 365 0.13 4.35 -1.71
CA MET A 365 -0.22 5.18 -0.56
C MET A 365 -0.39 6.66 -0.95
N GLN A 366 0.40 7.18 -1.89
CA GLN A 366 0.21 8.53 -2.41
C GLN A 366 -1.14 8.66 -3.11
N LYS A 367 -1.46 7.74 -4.03
CA LYS A 367 -2.71 7.76 -4.80
C LYS A 367 -3.96 7.61 -3.93
N SER A 368 -3.88 6.82 -2.87
CA SER A 368 -5.00 6.66 -1.91
C SER A 368 -5.11 7.81 -0.92
N GLY A 369 -4.11 8.70 -0.84
CA GLY A 369 -4.00 9.75 0.17
C GLY A 369 -3.53 9.25 1.54
N GLU A 370 -3.27 7.95 1.68
CA GLU A 370 -2.77 7.34 2.91
C GLU A 370 -1.38 7.86 3.31
N LEU A 371 -0.49 8.09 2.34
CA LEU A 371 0.85 8.61 2.60
C LEU A 371 0.76 9.95 3.33
N LYS A 372 -0.10 10.85 2.84
CA LYS A 372 -0.34 12.16 3.44
C LYS A 372 -0.91 12.05 4.86
N ARG A 373 -1.82 11.09 5.10
CA ARG A 373 -2.34 10.79 6.44
C ARG A 373 -1.23 10.35 7.38
N VAL A 374 -0.42 9.36 6.99
CA VAL A 374 0.72 8.85 7.79
C VAL A 374 1.72 9.98 8.10
N LEU A 375 2.09 10.78 7.11
CA LEU A 375 2.98 11.93 7.29
C LEU A 375 2.40 12.95 8.28
N THR A 376 1.08 13.18 8.25
CA THR A 376 0.40 14.11 9.18
C THR A 376 0.37 13.54 10.60
N GLU A 377 -0.01 12.28 10.77
CA GLU A 377 -0.07 11.59 12.06
C GLU A 377 1.29 11.49 12.74
N LYS A 378 2.36 11.26 11.96
CA LYS A 378 3.75 11.25 12.43
C LYS A 378 4.36 12.64 12.61
N GLY A 379 3.57 13.70 12.40
CA GLY A 379 3.96 15.10 12.57
C GLY A 379 5.07 15.56 11.62
N ILE A 380 5.15 14.94 10.44
CA ILE A 380 6.09 15.32 9.38
C ILE A 380 5.53 16.52 8.61
N ILE A 381 4.25 16.45 8.23
CA ILE A 381 3.54 17.56 7.60
C ILE A 381 2.47 18.09 8.56
N LYS A 382 2.21 19.40 8.49
CA LYS A 382 1.18 20.02 9.34
C LYS A 382 -0.20 19.58 8.88
N LYS A 383 -1.06 19.24 9.85
CA LYS A 383 -2.50 19.12 9.62
C LYS A 383 -3.02 20.48 9.19
N GLU A 384 -3.48 20.60 7.95
CA GLU A 384 -4.11 21.84 7.46
C GLU A 384 -5.31 22.15 8.37
N SER A 385 -5.27 23.29 9.04
CA SER A 385 -6.37 23.70 9.91
C SER A 385 -7.54 24.21 9.06
N LEU A 386 -8.76 24.22 9.63
CA LEU A 386 -9.89 24.89 8.97
C LEU A 386 -9.55 26.35 8.63
N GLU A 387 -8.79 27.03 9.49
CA GLU A 387 -8.34 28.39 9.25
C GLU A 387 -7.45 28.50 8.00
N ASP A 388 -6.50 27.58 7.81
CA ASP A 388 -5.65 27.54 6.62
C ASP A 388 -6.46 27.26 5.36
N ARG A 389 -7.42 26.33 5.45
CA ARG A 389 -8.36 26.01 4.36
C ARG A 389 -9.18 27.23 3.96
N LEU A 390 -9.69 28.00 4.93
CA LEU A 390 -10.45 29.23 4.67
C LEU A 390 -9.57 30.30 4.03
N LYS A 391 -8.34 30.51 4.52
CA LYS A 391 -7.37 31.43 3.91
C LYS A 391 -7.06 31.07 2.46
N ASN A 392 -6.90 29.79 2.15
CA ASN A 392 -6.68 29.31 0.79
C ASN A 392 -7.90 29.54 -0.10
N LEU A 393 -9.12 29.32 0.42
CA LEU A 393 -10.35 29.55 -0.34
C LEU A 393 -10.58 31.03 -0.65
N ILE A 394 -10.43 31.93 0.33
CA ILE A 394 -10.67 33.38 0.12
C ILE A 394 -9.63 34.03 -0.81
N THR A 395 -8.46 33.41 -0.97
CA THR A 395 -7.38 33.87 -1.86
C THR A 395 -7.28 33.10 -3.18
N SER A 396 -8.17 32.12 -3.40
CA SER A 396 -8.16 31.30 -4.62
C SER A 396 -8.43 32.08 -5.91
N SER A 397 -9.09 33.24 -5.79
CA SER A 397 -9.29 34.22 -6.85
C SER A 397 -9.13 35.65 -6.29
N SER A 398 -8.66 36.59 -7.11
CA SER A 398 -8.53 38.00 -6.71
C SER A 398 -9.85 38.59 -6.22
N VAL A 399 -10.96 38.27 -6.89
CA VAL A 399 -12.33 38.54 -6.42
C VAL A 399 -12.98 37.19 -6.17
N MET A 400 -13.38 36.91 -4.93
CA MET A 400 -13.91 35.62 -4.53
C MET A 400 -15.27 35.76 -3.84
N LEU A 401 -16.31 35.14 -4.41
CA LEU A 401 -17.68 35.22 -3.92
C LEU A 401 -18.12 33.91 -3.25
N PHE A 402 -18.37 33.97 -1.95
CA PHE A 402 -19.02 32.88 -1.22
C PHE A 402 -20.53 33.08 -1.24
N MET A 403 -21.25 32.18 -1.89
CA MET A 403 -22.68 32.35 -2.19
C MET A 403 -23.46 31.05 -1.99
N LYS A 404 -24.79 31.15 -1.98
CA LYS A 404 -25.69 29.98 -1.96
C LYS A 404 -26.04 29.61 -3.41
N GLY A 405 -25.59 28.45 -3.88
CA GLY A 405 -25.68 28.03 -5.27
C GLY A 405 -24.47 28.50 -6.10
N THR A 406 -24.63 28.53 -7.42
CA THR A 406 -23.57 28.95 -8.37
C THR A 406 -23.95 30.25 -9.09
N PRO A 407 -23.02 30.94 -9.76
CA PRO A 407 -23.32 32.17 -10.50
C PRO A 407 -24.38 32.01 -11.60
N ASP A 408 -24.53 30.80 -12.15
CA ASP A 408 -25.54 30.50 -13.17
C ASP A 408 -26.84 29.97 -12.58
N ALA A 409 -26.79 29.41 -11.36
CA ALA A 409 -27.95 28.89 -10.64
C ALA A 409 -27.92 29.33 -9.15
N PRO A 410 -28.10 30.64 -8.86
CA PRO A 410 -28.13 31.12 -7.49
C PRO A 410 -29.37 30.60 -6.75
N ARG A 411 -29.17 30.10 -5.53
CA ARG A 411 -30.22 29.51 -4.68
C ARG A 411 -30.75 30.48 -3.62
N CYS A 412 -30.37 31.75 -3.70
CA CYS A 412 -30.77 32.80 -2.78
C CYS A 412 -30.83 34.15 -3.50
N GLY A 413 -31.89 34.93 -3.25
CA GLY A 413 -32.08 36.24 -3.88
C GLY A 413 -30.93 37.23 -3.61
N PHE A 414 -30.35 37.21 -2.41
CA PHE A 414 -29.19 38.05 -2.09
C PHE A 414 -27.94 37.64 -2.89
N SER A 415 -27.70 36.33 -3.01
CA SER A 415 -26.62 35.80 -3.85
C SER A 415 -26.81 36.17 -5.32
N SER A 416 -28.04 36.10 -5.84
CA SER A 416 -28.34 36.51 -7.21
C SER A 416 -28.08 38.01 -7.44
N LYS A 417 -28.45 38.87 -6.48
CA LYS A 417 -28.20 40.32 -6.59
C LYS A 417 -26.71 40.65 -6.68
N VAL A 418 -25.86 40.01 -5.86
CA VAL A 418 -24.41 40.20 -5.90
C VAL A 418 -23.80 39.70 -7.21
N VAL A 419 -24.21 38.53 -7.69
CA VAL A 419 -23.76 37.99 -8.98
C VAL A 419 -24.10 38.95 -10.12
N ASN A 420 -25.32 39.48 -10.15
CA ASN A 420 -25.75 40.42 -11.19
C ASN A 420 -24.95 41.73 -11.12
N ALA A 421 -24.73 42.27 -9.92
CA ALA A 421 -23.90 43.45 -9.72
C ALA A 421 -22.48 43.26 -10.29
N LEU A 422 -21.82 42.15 -9.98
CA LEU A 422 -20.47 41.86 -10.49
C LEU A 422 -20.45 41.66 -12.01
N LYS A 423 -21.43 40.93 -12.56
CA LYS A 423 -21.56 40.70 -14.02
C LYS A 423 -21.81 42.01 -14.77
N GLU A 424 -22.66 42.89 -14.25
CA GLU A 424 -23.00 44.18 -14.88
C GLU A 424 -21.83 45.18 -14.85
N GLU A 425 -21.00 45.16 -13.80
CA GLU A 425 -19.75 45.94 -13.73
C GLU A 425 -18.61 45.35 -14.58
N GLY A 426 -18.81 44.14 -15.12
CA GLY A 426 -17.82 43.40 -15.90
C GLY A 426 -16.61 42.99 -15.07
N VAL A 427 -16.83 42.57 -13.82
CA VAL A 427 -15.79 42.07 -12.92
C VAL A 427 -15.73 40.54 -13.04
N ASP A 428 -14.54 40.00 -13.30
CA ASP A 428 -14.29 38.56 -13.24
C ASP A 428 -14.12 38.13 -11.79
N PHE A 429 -14.79 37.04 -11.39
CA PHE A 429 -14.76 36.54 -10.02
C PHE A 429 -14.78 35.01 -9.95
N GLY A 430 -14.06 34.46 -8.97
CA GLY A 430 -14.24 33.08 -8.52
C GLY A 430 -15.44 32.96 -7.59
N TYR A 431 -15.94 31.74 -7.41
CA TYR A 431 -17.06 31.50 -6.49
C TYR A 431 -16.89 30.19 -5.70
N PHE A 432 -17.54 30.15 -4.54
CA PHE A 432 -17.70 28.94 -3.74
C PHE A 432 -19.15 28.81 -3.26
N ASP A 433 -19.78 27.66 -3.52
CA ASP A 433 -21.13 27.37 -3.03
C ASP A 433 -21.06 26.91 -1.57
N ILE A 434 -21.46 27.77 -0.63
CA ILE A 434 -21.40 27.43 0.81
C ILE A 434 -22.39 26.35 1.22
N LEU A 435 -23.31 25.93 0.34
CA LEU A 435 -24.25 24.85 0.63
C LEU A 435 -23.64 23.46 0.45
N THR A 436 -22.49 23.35 -0.22
CA THR A 436 -21.82 22.05 -0.44
C THR A 436 -20.89 21.66 0.70
N ASP A 437 -20.52 22.62 1.56
CA ASP A 437 -19.59 22.40 2.67
C ASP A 437 -20.02 23.19 3.91
N GLU A 438 -20.62 22.47 4.88
CA GLU A 438 -21.13 23.06 6.11
C GLU A 438 -19.98 23.49 7.06
N GLU A 439 -18.82 22.86 6.99
CA GLU A 439 -17.65 23.22 7.80
C GLU A 439 -17.08 24.57 7.35
N VAL A 440 -16.88 24.75 6.04
CA VAL A 440 -16.49 26.03 5.45
C VAL A 440 -17.54 27.09 5.73
N ARG A 441 -18.83 26.76 5.60
CA ARG A 441 -19.93 27.69 5.85
C ARG A 441 -19.95 28.23 7.28
N GLN A 442 -19.78 27.37 8.28
CA GLN A 442 -19.76 27.81 9.68
C GLN A 442 -18.43 28.47 10.03
N GLY A 443 -17.31 27.90 9.56
CA GLY A 443 -15.98 28.43 9.77
C GLY A 443 -15.82 29.85 9.22
N LEU A 444 -16.28 30.11 7.99
CA LEU A 444 -16.11 31.41 7.35
C LEU A 444 -16.90 32.53 8.03
N LYS A 445 -18.05 32.24 8.67
CA LYS A 445 -18.79 33.23 9.47
C LYS A 445 -17.98 33.70 10.68
N VAL A 446 -17.33 32.75 11.35
CA VAL A 446 -16.50 33.03 12.53
C VAL A 446 -15.21 33.73 12.08
N PHE A 447 -14.56 33.22 11.04
CA PHE A 447 -13.29 33.73 10.51
C PHE A 447 -13.39 35.19 10.07
N SER A 448 -14.45 35.55 9.35
CA SER A 448 -14.67 36.90 8.84
C SER A 448 -15.40 37.84 9.80
N ASN A 449 -15.83 37.32 10.95
CA ASN A 449 -16.74 37.99 11.87
C ASN A 449 -18.01 38.52 11.15
N TRP A 450 -18.52 37.76 10.17
CA TRP A 450 -19.67 38.14 9.35
C TRP A 450 -20.76 37.06 9.35
N PRO A 451 -22.00 37.34 9.81
CA PRO A 451 -22.97 36.30 10.12
C PRO A 451 -23.70 35.70 8.91
N THR A 452 -23.72 36.41 7.77
CA THR A 452 -24.60 36.09 6.62
C THR A 452 -23.83 35.82 5.33
N PHE A 453 -24.54 35.27 4.35
CA PHE A 453 -24.07 35.08 2.98
C PHE A 453 -25.08 35.71 2.00
N PRO A 454 -24.63 36.23 0.85
CA PRO A 454 -23.29 36.11 0.27
C PRO A 454 -22.21 36.96 0.97
N GLN A 455 -20.94 36.55 0.84
CA GLN A 455 -19.77 37.31 1.27
C GLN A 455 -18.83 37.49 0.09
N LEU A 456 -18.43 38.73 -0.21
CA LEU A 456 -17.48 39.06 -1.27
C LEU A 456 -16.12 39.40 -0.67
N TYR A 457 -15.07 38.78 -1.21
CA TYR A 457 -13.69 39.03 -0.83
C TYR A 457 -12.90 39.60 -2.01
N TYR A 458 -11.94 40.47 -1.70
CA TYR A 458 -10.97 40.98 -2.65
C TYR A 458 -9.55 40.81 -2.09
N LYS A 459 -8.68 40.10 -2.82
CA LYS A 459 -7.30 39.75 -2.40
C LYS A 459 -7.23 39.16 -0.97
N GLY A 460 -8.25 38.41 -0.58
CA GLY A 460 -8.37 37.79 0.74
C GLY A 460 -8.97 38.68 1.84
N GLU A 461 -9.28 39.95 1.55
CA GLU A 461 -9.96 40.86 2.49
C GLU A 461 -11.47 40.86 2.25
N LEU A 462 -12.26 40.89 3.32
CA LEU A 462 -13.72 40.95 3.22
C LEU A 462 -14.17 42.35 2.77
N ILE A 463 -14.83 42.42 1.62
CA ILE A 463 -15.49 43.65 1.15
C ILE A 463 -16.85 43.81 1.83
N GLY A 464 -17.62 42.73 1.93
CA GLY A 464 -18.88 42.74 2.67
C GLY A 464 -19.96 41.80 2.12
N GLY A 465 -21.17 42.02 2.64
CA GLY A 465 -22.38 41.31 2.24
C GLY A 465 -23.09 41.91 1.02
N CYS A 466 -24.29 41.42 0.74
CA CYS A 466 -25.11 41.87 -0.40
C CYS A 466 -25.47 43.37 -0.33
N ASP A 467 -25.74 43.89 0.85
CA ASP A 467 -26.05 45.29 1.11
C ASP A 467 -24.88 46.21 0.75
N ILE A 468 -23.70 45.94 1.29
CA ILE A 468 -22.48 46.73 1.02
C ILE A 468 -22.12 46.68 -0.47
N VAL A 469 -22.17 45.50 -1.09
CA VAL A 469 -21.86 45.35 -2.52
C VAL A 469 -22.80 46.18 -3.39
N LEU A 470 -24.10 46.19 -3.07
CA LEU A 470 -25.08 46.99 -3.82
C LEU A 470 -24.93 48.48 -3.56
N GLU A 471 -24.55 48.88 -2.35
CA GLU A 471 -24.24 50.28 -2.01
C GLU A 471 -23.02 50.79 -2.81
N LEU A 472 -21.91 50.05 -2.78
CA LEU A 472 -20.71 50.35 -3.59
C LEU A 472 -21.04 50.46 -5.08
N ARG A 473 -21.92 49.58 -5.58
CA ARG A 473 -22.36 49.64 -6.97
C ARG A 473 -23.17 50.90 -7.25
N ASN A 474 -24.15 51.21 -6.40
CA ASN A 474 -25.02 52.38 -6.58
C ASN A 474 -24.23 53.70 -6.53
N ASN A 475 -23.12 53.72 -5.77
CA ASN A 475 -22.21 54.85 -5.71
C ASN A 475 -21.18 54.87 -6.87
N GLY A 476 -21.14 53.82 -7.71
CA GLY A 476 -20.18 53.70 -8.81
C GLY A 476 -18.76 53.34 -8.37
N GLU A 477 -18.58 52.86 -7.13
CA GLU A 477 -17.29 52.59 -6.49
C GLU A 477 -16.89 51.11 -6.58
N LEU A 478 -17.86 50.20 -6.78
CA LEU A 478 -17.64 48.75 -6.72
C LEU A 478 -16.48 48.27 -7.61
N LYS A 479 -16.45 48.70 -8.88
CA LYS A 479 -15.41 48.30 -9.82
C LYS A 479 -14.03 48.80 -9.40
N ALA A 480 -13.95 50.05 -8.92
CA ALA A 480 -12.69 50.63 -8.45
C ALA A 480 -12.15 49.80 -7.26
N THR A 481 -12.99 49.56 -6.25
CA THR A 481 -12.65 48.76 -5.06
C THR A 481 -12.14 47.36 -5.39
N LEU A 482 -12.65 46.73 -6.45
CA LEU A 482 -12.26 45.38 -6.87
C LEU A 482 -11.09 45.35 -7.89
N SER A 483 -10.47 46.50 -8.16
CA SER A 483 -9.40 46.64 -9.16
C SER A 483 -8.12 47.31 -8.65
N GLU A 484 -8.11 47.82 -7.41
CA GLU A 484 -6.94 48.40 -6.72
C GLU A 484 -5.94 47.33 -6.27
#